data_AF-A0A972Z3B9-F1
#
_entry.id   AF-A0A972Z3B9-F1
#
_cell.length_a   1.000
_cell.length_b   1.000
_cell.length_c   1.000
_cell.angle_alpha   90.00
_cell.angle_beta   90.00
_cell.angle_gamma   90.00
#
_symmetry.space_group_name_H-M   'P 1'
#
loop_
_entity.id
_entity.type
_entity.pdbx_description
1 polymer ?
#
loop_
_entity_poly.entity_id
_entity_poly.type
_entity_poly.pdbx_seq_one_letter_code
_entity_poly.pdbx_strand_id
1 'polypeptide(L)'
;MDQDDFEHVAEIIAEPSNGFMTFRIPKQLLRQIIYEVSMSDLDRPPNNRRRKVIFNVNCYLTAEEKLKITGSLVGRSKMVHEDDIYDAMLQINDDGDKITISKLAKHLKCSDRTIYRTMGNELKKEKELLNNNL
;
A
#
# COMPACT_ATOMS: atom_id res chain seq x y z
N MET A 1 20.23 6.46 -28.84
CA MET A 1 21.06 6.62 -27.64
C MET A 1 21.85 5.33 -27.53
N ASP A 2 23.16 5.43 -27.50
CA ASP A 2 24.00 4.26 -27.24
C ASP A 2 24.09 3.99 -25.72
N GLN A 3 24.80 2.94 -25.34
CA GLN A 3 24.90 2.52 -23.95
C GLN A 3 25.70 3.53 -23.10
N ASP A 4 26.72 4.16 -23.68
CA ASP A 4 27.62 5.08 -22.98
C ASP A 4 26.92 6.42 -22.71
N ASP A 5 26.16 6.93 -23.69
CA ASP A 5 25.28 8.09 -23.54
C ASP A 5 24.25 7.86 -22.43
N PHE A 6 23.67 6.65 -22.37
CA PHE A 6 22.69 6.30 -21.35
C PHE A 6 23.29 6.27 -19.94
N GLU A 7 24.47 5.65 -19.79
CA GLU A 7 25.19 5.60 -18.51
C GLU A 7 25.52 7.03 -18.04
N HIS A 8 25.99 7.89 -18.95
CA HIS A 8 26.29 9.28 -18.63
C HIS A 8 25.07 10.06 -18.14
N VAL A 9 23.92 9.92 -18.82
CA VAL A 9 22.66 10.55 -18.38
C VAL A 9 22.22 10.01 -17.02
N ALA A 10 22.34 8.70 -16.80
CA ALA A 10 21.98 8.08 -15.53
C ALA A 10 22.86 8.59 -14.37
N GLU A 11 24.16 8.81 -14.60
CA GLU A 11 25.07 9.40 -13.61
C GLU A 11 24.69 10.85 -13.27
N ILE A 12 24.34 11.68 -14.26
CA ILE A 12 23.87 13.05 -14.04
C ILE A 12 22.60 13.06 -13.18
N ILE A 13 21.63 12.20 -13.48
CA ILE A 13 20.40 12.09 -12.70
C ILE A 13 20.69 11.58 -11.29
N ALA A 14 21.64 10.66 -11.15
CA ALA A 14 21.97 10.02 -9.89
C ALA A 14 22.73 10.93 -8.90
N GLU A 15 23.25 12.06 -9.37
CA GLU A 15 24.01 13.01 -8.54
C GLU A 15 23.05 13.96 -7.81
N PRO A 16 22.99 13.93 -6.45
CA PRO A 16 22.01 14.72 -5.69
C PRO A 16 22.17 16.23 -5.85
N SER A 17 23.38 16.72 -6.15
CA SER A 17 23.62 18.14 -6.39
C SER A 17 22.92 18.68 -7.64
N ASN A 18 22.50 17.81 -8.57
CA ASN A 18 21.70 18.18 -9.75
C ASN A 18 20.19 18.30 -9.44
N GLY A 19 19.75 17.96 -8.23
CA GLY A 19 18.38 18.20 -7.77
C GLY A 19 17.31 17.20 -8.23
N PHE A 20 17.69 16.17 -9.01
CA PHE A 20 16.76 15.11 -9.43
C PHE A 20 16.47 14.07 -8.32
N MET A 21 17.40 13.90 -7.39
CA MET A 21 17.29 12.97 -6.28
C MET A 21 17.73 13.60 -4.95
N THR A 22 17.18 13.11 -3.85
CA THR A 22 17.46 13.60 -2.49
C THR A 22 18.45 12.74 -1.71
N PHE A 23 18.90 11.63 -2.28
CA PHE A 23 19.78 10.67 -1.60
C PHE A 23 20.87 10.18 -2.55
N ARG A 24 22.04 9.82 -2.00
CA ARG A 24 23.15 9.25 -2.78
C ARG A 24 22.86 7.78 -3.08
N ILE A 25 22.97 7.39 -4.34
CA ILE A 25 22.85 5.98 -4.77
C ILE A 25 24.24 5.33 -4.76
N PRO A 26 24.41 4.14 -4.16
CA PRO A 26 25.64 3.37 -4.31
C PRO A 26 25.92 3.04 -5.79
N LYS A 27 27.15 3.24 -6.26
CA LYS A 27 27.51 3.04 -7.69
C LYS A 27 27.11 1.66 -8.24
N GLN A 28 27.24 0.61 -7.43
CA GLN A 28 26.84 -0.74 -7.82
C GLN A 28 25.33 -0.86 -8.06
N LEU A 29 24.52 -0.20 -7.24
CA LEU A 29 23.07 -0.16 -7.42
C LEU A 29 22.68 0.62 -8.67
N LEU A 30 23.35 1.74 -8.95
CA LEU A 30 23.13 2.52 -10.17
C LEU A 30 23.40 1.68 -11.43
N ARG A 31 24.53 0.94 -11.46
CA ARG A 31 24.86 0.03 -12.57
C ARG A 31 23.81 -1.07 -12.76
N GLN A 32 23.32 -1.64 -11.67
CA GLN A 32 22.25 -2.64 -11.73
C GLN A 32 20.97 -2.04 -12.35
N ILE A 33 20.58 -0.84 -11.92
CA ILE A 33 19.40 -0.14 -12.48
C ILE A 33 19.58 0.13 -13.97
N ILE A 34 20.75 0.61 -14.40
CA ILE A 34 21.08 0.85 -15.82
C ILE A 34 20.91 -0.44 -16.63
N TYR A 35 21.47 -1.55 -16.16
CA TYR A 35 21.35 -2.85 -16.82
C TYR A 35 19.90 -3.36 -16.90
N GLU A 36 19.13 -3.24 -15.81
CA GLU A 36 17.73 -3.65 -15.78
C GLU A 36 16.89 -2.83 -16.78
N VAL A 37 17.12 -1.53 -16.87
CA VAL A 37 16.42 -0.65 -17.82
C VAL A 37 16.84 -0.94 -19.26
N SER A 38 18.12 -1.20 -19.53
CA SER A 38 18.59 -1.54 -20.88
C SER A 38 18.02 -2.86 -21.39
N MET A 39 17.70 -3.79 -20.49
CA MET A 39 17.08 -5.09 -20.80
C MET A 39 15.54 -5.06 -20.74
N SER A 40 14.94 -3.93 -20.40
CA SER A 40 13.49 -3.81 -20.23
C SER A 40 12.77 -3.65 -21.57
N ASP A 41 11.62 -4.30 -21.69
CA ASP A 41 10.67 -4.08 -22.80
C ASP A 41 10.03 -2.70 -22.65
N LEU A 42 10.40 -1.76 -23.53
CA LEU A 42 9.92 -0.37 -23.50
C LEU A 42 8.48 -0.22 -24.04
N ASP A 43 7.93 -1.24 -24.68
CA ASP A 43 6.54 -1.23 -25.16
C ASP A 43 5.54 -1.45 -24.02
N ARG A 44 6.02 -1.90 -22.85
CA ARG A 44 5.20 -2.18 -21.68
C ARG A 44 5.55 -1.26 -20.52
N PRO A 45 4.56 -0.62 -19.88
CA PRO A 45 4.82 0.19 -18.72
C PRO A 45 5.34 -0.69 -17.56
N PRO A 46 6.24 -0.16 -16.71
CA PRO A 46 6.73 -0.90 -15.55
C PRO A 46 5.60 -1.14 -14.53
N ASN A 47 5.74 -2.22 -13.75
CA ASN A 47 4.81 -2.57 -12.68
C ASN A 47 4.81 -1.51 -11.57
N ASN A 48 3.89 -0.56 -11.67
CA ASN A 48 3.75 0.52 -10.71
C ASN A 48 3.07 0.05 -9.42
N ARG A 49 3.50 0.58 -8.26
CA ARG A 49 2.78 0.41 -6.99
C ARG A 49 1.35 0.96 -7.13
N ARG A 50 0.37 0.24 -6.60
CA ARG A 50 -1.07 0.61 -6.66
C ARG A 50 -1.40 1.97 -6.04
N ARG A 51 -0.55 2.49 -5.15
CA ARG A 51 -0.73 3.79 -4.47
C ARG A 51 0.53 4.62 -4.63
N LYS A 52 0.41 5.74 -5.34
CA LYS A 52 1.41 6.81 -5.41
C LYS A 52 0.77 8.08 -4.86
N VAL A 53 1.54 8.85 -4.10
CA VAL A 53 1.16 10.21 -3.69
C VAL A 53 1.97 11.16 -4.55
N ILE A 54 1.30 11.96 -5.35
CA ILE A 54 1.93 12.93 -6.26
C ILE A 54 1.54 14.32 -5.76
N PHE A 55 2.53 15.15 -5.46
CA PHE A 55 2.31 16.53 -5.07
C PHE A 55 2.47 17.43 -6.30
N ASN A 56 1.54 18.36 -6.50
CA ASN A 56 1.67 19.40 -7.52
C ASN A 56 2.91 20.26 -7.24
N VAL A 57 3.56 20.75 -8.30
CA VAL A 57 4.75 21.60 -8.18
C VAL A 57 4.47 22.84 -7.31
N ASN A 58 3.28 23.43 -7.44
CA ASN A 58 2.85 24.63 -6.71
C ASN A 58 2.04 24.33 -5.43
N CYS A 59 2.31 23.23 -4.75
CA CYS A 59 1.57 22.90 -3.52
C CYS A 59 2.03 23.68 -2.28
N TYR A 60 3.10 24.48 -2.38
CA TYR A 60 3.70 25.27 -1.28
C TYR A 60 4.04 24.45 -0.02
N LEU A 61 4.07 23.12 -0.12
CA LEU A 61 4.47 22.22 0.95
C LEU A 61 5.99 22.00 0.94
N THR A 62 6.58 22.09 2.12
CA THR A 62 7.97 21.69 2.36
C THR A 62 8.15 20.18 2.16
N ALA A 63 9.40 19.73 2.00
CA ALA A 63 9.70 18.30 1.89
C ALA A 63 9.24 17.52 3.14
N GLU A 64 9.39 18.09 4.33
CA GLU A 64 8.97 17.49 5.59
C GLU A 64 7.45 17.28 5.67
N GLU A 65 6.66 18.28 5.28
CA GLU A 65 5.19 18.17 5.23
C GLU A 65 4.73 17.11 4.22
N LYS A 66 5.37 17.06 3.04
CA LYS A 66 5.10 16.03 2.03
C LYS A 66 5.37 14.63 2.57
N LEU A 67 6.48 14.45 3.29
CA LEU A 67 6.82 13.18 3.93
C LEU A 67 5.83 12.81 5.03
N LYS A 68 5.41 13.77 5.87
CA LYS A 68 4.39 13.55 6.92
C LYS A 68 3.05 13.10 6.35
N ILE A 69 2.57 13.77 5.29
CA ILE A 69 1.33 13.40 4.59
C ILE A 69 1.47 12.01 3.98
N THR A 70 2.56 11.75 3.25
CA THR A 70 2.82 10.45 2.63
C THR A 70 2.88 9.33 3.68
N GLY A 71 3.56 9.56 4.80
CA GLY A 71 3.64 8.62 5.92
C GLY A 71 2.28 8.27 6.51
N SER A 72 1.39 9.25 6.70
CA SER A 72 0.03 9.01 7.20
C SER A 72 -0.89 8.21 6.24
N LEU A 73 -0.63 8.32 4.93
CA LEU A 73 -1.40 7.62 3.89
C LEU A 73 -0.89 6.20 3.64
N VAL A 74 0.43 6.01 3.70
CA VAL A 74 1.11 4.74 3.41
C VAL A 74 1.26 3.88 4.67
N GLY A 75 1.54 4.50 5.82
CA GLY A 75 1.86 3.84 7.09
C GLY A 75 0.66 3.31 7.88
N ARG A 76 -0.54 3.22 7.29
CA ARG A 76 -1.67 2.56 7.96
C ARG A 76 -1.41 1.06 8.00
N SER A 77 -0.92 0.56 9.13
CA SER A 77 -0.91 -0.87 9.45
C SER A 77 -2.33 -1.44 9.37
N LYS A 78 -2.44 -2.75 9.14
CA LYS A 78 -3.72 -3.45 9.15
C LYS A 78 -4.31 -3.28 10.57
N MET A 79 -5.33 -2.44 10.72
CA MET A 79 -5.95 -2.17 12.04
C MET A 79 -6.87 -3.29 12.52
N VAL A 80 -7.30 -4.17 11.61
CA VAL A 80 -8.24 -5.25 11.88
C VAL A 80 -7.68 -6.53 11.27
N HIS A 81 -7.54 -7.54 12.10
CA HIS A 81 -7.11 -8.89 11.75
C HIS A 81 -8.31 -9.84 11.69
N GLU A 82 -8.05 -11.06 11.25
CA GLU A 82 -9.08 -12.10 11.13
C GLU A 82 -9.57 -12.53 12.52
N ASP A 83 -8.66 -12.64 13.49
CA ASP A 83 -8.98 -12.96 14.88
C ASP A 83 -9.91 -11.91 15.52
N ASP A 84 -9.65 -10.62 15.29
CA ASP A 84 -10.52 -9.52 15.77
C ASP A 84 -11.96 -9.65 15.22
N ILE A 85 -12.09 -10.10 13.96
CA ILE A 85 -13.38 -10.31 13.33
C ILE A 85 -14.08 -11.53 13.95
N TYR A 86 -13.33 -12.59 14.24
CA TYR A 86 -13.86 -13.80 14.85
C TYR A 86 -14.42 -13.54 16.25
N ASP A 87 -13.65 -12.87 17.10
CA ASP A 87 -14.07 -12.52 18.46
C ASP A 87 -15.34 -11.64 18.44
N ALA A 88 -15.42 -10.69 17.49
CA ALA A 88 -16.62 -9.88 17.31
C ALA A 88 -17.83 -10.68 16.80
N MET A 89 -17.62 -11.74 16.01
CA MET A 89 -18.70 -12.63 15.57
C MET A 89 -19.28 -13.43 16.74
N LEU A 90 -18.41 -13.95 17.62
CA LEU A 90 -18.82 -14.70 18.81
C LEU A 90 -19.63 -13.82 19.76
N GLN A 91 -19.14 -12.61 20.07
CA GLN A 91 -19.87 -11.67 20.94
C GLN A 91 -21.27 -11.32 20.42
N ILE A 92 -21.39 -11.03 19.12
CA ILE A 92 -22.69 -10.71 18.51
C ILE A 92 -23.63 -11.92 18.54
N ASN A 93 -23.09 -13.13 18.39
CA ASN A 93 -23.88 -14.36 18.48
C ASN A 93 -24.35 -14.63 19.91
N ASP A 94 -23.48 -14.44 20.90
CA ASP A 94 -23.80 -14.59 22.33
C ASP A 94 -24.88 -13.59 22.78
N ASP A 95 -24.92 -12.41 22.18
CA ASP A 95 -25.99 -11.42 22.36
C ASP A 95 -27.33 -11.83 21.72
N GLY A 96 -27.39 -12.98 21.02
CA GLY A 96 -28.59 -13.47 20.34
C GLY A 96 -28.92 -12.71 19.06
N ASP A 97 -27.93 -12.07 18.46
CA ASP A 97 -28.12 -11.09 17.40
C ASP A 97 -27.55 -11.57 16.06
N LYS A 98 -28.26 -11.29 14.95
CA LYS A 98 -27.78 -11.69 13.62
C LYS A 98 -26.47 -10.97 13.25
N ILE A 99 -25.44 -11.74 12.91
CA ILE A 99 -24.13 -11.25 12.50
C ILE A 99 -24.21 -10.68 11.08
N THR A 100 -24.09 -9.36 10.97
CA THR A 100 -24.04 -8.64 9.69
C THR A 100 -22.72 -7.90 9.54
N ILE A 101 -22.30 -7.68 8.28
CA ILE A 101 -21.04 -6.96 7.99
C ILE A 101 -21.05 -5.56 8.59
N SER A 102 -22.19 -4.85 8.51
CA SER A 102 -22.30 -3.50 9.08
C SER A 102 -22.29 -3.50 10.61
N LYS A 103 -22.77 -4.57 11.29
CA LYS A 103 -22.62 -4.70 12.76
C LYS A 103 -21.15 -4.95 13.14
N LEU A 104 -20.47 -5.88 12.45
CA LEU A 104 -19.04 -6.14 12.66
C LEU A 104 -18.19 -4.88 12.43
N ALA A 105 -18.49 -4.13 11.37
CA ALA A 105 -17.83 -2.88 11.06
C ALA A 105 -18.02 -1.82 12.16
N LYS A 106 -19.24 -1.70 12.70
CA LYS A 106 -19.53 -0.83 13.86
C LYS A 106 -18.79 -1.28 15.11
N HIS A 107 -18.78 -2.57 15.41
CA HIS A 107 -18.12 -3.15 16.58
C HIS A 107 -16.60 -2.89 16.56
N LEU A 108 -15.96 -3.15 15.41
CA LEU A 108 -14.53 -2.96 15.19
C LEU A 108 -14.16 -1.52 14.77
N LYS A 109 -15.11 -0.58 14.82
CA LYS A 109 -14.95 0.83 14.44
C LYS A 109 -14.23 1.02 13.11
N CYS A 110 -14.57 0.20 12.11
CA CYS A 110 -13.96 0.21 10.79
C CYS A 110 -15.02 0.28 9.68
N SER A 111 -14.58 0.43 8.42
CA SER A 111 -15.51 0.42 7.28
C SER A 111 -15.91 -0.99 6.89
N ASP A 112 -17.12 -1.18 6.34
CA ASP A 112 -17.58 -2.46 5.77
C ASP A 112 -16.57 -3.04 4.76
N ARG A 113 -15.92 -2.17 3.97
CA ARG A 113 -14.86 -2.57 3.02
C ARG A 113 -13.64 -3.17 3.73
N THR A 114 -13.30 -2.70 4.92
CA THR A 114 -12.21 -3.28 5.74
C THR A 114 -12.57 -4.70 6.17
N ILE A 115 -13.82 -4.92 6.60
CA ILE A 115 -14.34 -6.24 6.94
C ILE A 115 -14.29 -7.17 5.71
N TYR A 116 -14.84 -6.75 4.57
CA TYR A 116 -14.82 -7.57 3.34
C TYR A 116 -13.42 -7.96 2.85
N ARG A 117 -12.44 -7.08 3.01
CA ARG A 117 -11.05 -7.33 2.61
C ARG A 117 -10.30 -8.24 3.58
N THR A 118 -10.64 -8.15 4.86
CA THR A 118 -9.95 -8.87 5.93
C THR A 118 -10.56 -10.25 6.13
N MET A 119 -11.87 -10.39 5.92
CA MET A 119 -12.58 -11.64 6.06
C MET A 119 -12.23 -12.62 4.93
N GLY A 120 -11.44 -13.64 5.27
CA GLY A 120 -11.16 -14.78 4.40
C GLY A 120 -12.40 -15.62 4.08
N ASN A 121 -12.20 -16.71 3.33
CA ASN A 121 -13.31 -17.61 2.98
C ASN A 121 -13.81 -18.44 4.18
N GLU A 122 -12.95 -18.73 5.15
CA GLU A 122 -13.30 -19.49 6.35
C GLU A 122 -14.26 -18.70 7.25
N LEU A 123 -13.90 -17.46 7.62
CA LEU A 123 -14.76 -16.58 8.40
C LEU A 123 -16.12 -16.28 7.74
N LYS A 124 -16.19 -16.27 6.40
CA LYS A 124 -17.48 -16.13 5.70
C LYS A 124 -18.39 -17.33 5.93
N LYS A 125 -17.85 -18.54 5.87
CA LYS A 125 -18.59 -19.78 6.15
C LYS A 125 -18.99 -19.84 7.61
N GLU A 126 -18.10 -19.47 8.51
CA GLU A 126 -18.37 -19.46 9.95
C GLU A 126 -19.48 -18.48 10.31
N LYS A 127 -19.46 -17.26 9.75
CA LYS A 127 -20.57 -16.31 9.88
C LYS A 127 -21.91 -16.88 9.41
N GLU A 128 -21.94 -17.68 8.35
CA GLU A 128 -23.16 -18.34 7.88
C GLU A 128 -23.62 -19.43 8.85
N LEU A 129 -22.69 -20.26 9.34
CA LEU A 129 -22.98 -21.30 10.32
C LEU A 129 -23.52 -20.73 11.64
N LEU A 130 -22.86 -19.71 12.21
CA LEU A 130 -23.29 -19.06 13.45
C LEU A 130 -24.68 -18.43 13.30
N ASN A 131 -24.95 -17.76 12.18
CA ASN A 131 -26.28 -17.20 11.91
C ASN A 131 -27.38 -18.25 11.67
N ASN A 132 -27.03 -19.47 11.27
CA ASN A 132 -27.99 -20.57 11.08
C ASN A 132 -28.27 -21.32 12.38
N ASN A 133 -27.36 -21.24 13.35
CA ASN A 133 -27.48 -21.84 14.69
C ASN A 133 -28.10 -20.89 15.72
N LEU A 134 -28.46 -19.68 15.30
CA LEU A 134 -29.20 -18.65 16.02
C LEU A 134 -30.71 -18.96 16.00
#